data_AF-A0A7Z9BP06-F1
#
_entry.id   AF-A0A7Z9BP06-F1
#
_cell.length_a   1.000
_cell.length_b   1.000
_cell.length_c   1.000
_cell.angle_alpha   90.00
_cell.angle_beta   90.00
_cell.angle_gamma   90.00
#
_symmetry.space_group_name_H-M   'P 1'
#
loop_
_entity.id
_entity.type
_entity.pdbx_description
1 polymer ?
#
loop_
_entity_poly.entity_id
_entity_poly.type
_entity_poly.pdbx_seq_one_letter_code
_entity_poly.pdbx_strand_id
1 'polypeptide(L)'
;MPNLSLPYPDDLLVTSGKSPEGLEAELLFLLAVKLFELRRLSLGKAAEFCRMNKLQFMYEIGRLQVPVINLDDDQIADELRDD
;
A
#
# COMPACT_ATOMS: atom_id res chain seq x y z
N MET A 1 3.78 4.94 -22.47
CA MET A 1 3.40 4.70 -21.05
C MET A 1 3.63 5.99 -20.29
N PRO A 2 2.69 6.45 -19.44
CA PRO A 2 2.95 7.60 -18.58
C PRO A 2 4.08 7.28 -17.59
N ASN A 3 4.91 8.27 -17.28
CA ASN A 3 6.01 8.16 -16.31
C ASN A 3 5.77 9.15 -15.16
N LEU A 4 6.02 8.71 -13.92
CA LEU A 4 5.95 9.55 -12.73
C LEU A 4 7.38 9.73 -12.20
N SER A 5 7.83 10.98 -12.10
CA SER A 5 9.11 11.33 -11.46
C SER A 5 8.81 12.10 -10.17
N LEU A 6 9.35 11.62 -9.05
CA LEU A 6 9.17 12.22 -7.74
C LEU A 6 10.53 12.68 -7.21
N PRO A 7 10.89 13.96 -7.30
CA PRO A 7 12.09 14.45 -6.65
C PRO A 7 11.92 14.32 -5.13
N TYR A 8 12.96 13.81 -4.47
CA TYR A 8 13.05 13.73 -3.03
C TYR A 8 14.39 14.35 -2.58
N PRO A 9 14.46 14.93 -1.39
CA PRO A 9 15.68 15.58 -0.93
C PRO A 9 16.76 14.54 -0.61
N ASP A 10 18.02 14.89 -0.87
CA ASP A 10 19.16 13.96 -0.78
C ASP A 10 19.36 13.40 0.64
N ASP A 11 18.98 14.18 1.66
CA ASP A 11 19.03 13.77 3.06
C ASP A 11 18.04 12.63 3.38
N LEU A 12 16.99 12.43 2.57
CA LEU A 12 16.07 11.31 2.72
C LEU A 12 16.76 9.97 2.44
N LEU A 13 17.67 9.91 1.46
CA LEU A 13 18.49 8.71 1.21
C LEU A 13 19.38 8.42 2.41
N VAL A 14 20.05 9.44 2.93
CA VAL A 14 20.96 9.32 4.08
C VAL A 14 20.21 8.86 5.33
N THR A 15 19.06 9.47 5.62
CA THR A 15 18.27 9.17 6.82
C THR A 15 17.55 7.84 6.73
N SER A 16 17.14 7.39 5.53
CA SER A 16 16.52 6.09 5.34
C SER A 16 17.48 4.91 5.49
N GLY A 17 18.78 5.13 5.25
CA GLY A 17 19.81 4.07 5.24
C GLY A 17 19.62 3.05 4.11
N LYS A 18 18.82 3.38 3.08
CA LYS A 18 18.48 2.50 1.95
C LYS A 18 19.30 2.87 0.71
N SER A 19 19.38 1.93 -0.24
CA SER A 19 19.79 2.29 -1.60
C SER A 19 18.69 3.15 -2.26
N PRO A 20 19.03 3.94 -3.29
CA PRO A 20 18.03 4.70 -4.05
C PRO A 20 16.86 3.85 -4.52
N GLU A 21 17.13 2.66 -5.07
CA GLU A 21 16.11 1.74 -5.56
C GLU A 21 15.22 1.21 -4.42
N GLY A 22 15.81 0.97 -3.25
CA GLY A 22 15.08 0.54 -2.05
C GLY A 22 14.14 1.62 -1.53
N LEU A 23 14.58 2.87 -1.52
CA LEU A 23 13.75 4.01 -1.14
C LEU A 23 12.63 4.23 -2.17
N GLU A 24 12.93 4.18 -3.46
CA GLU A 24 11.94 4.35 -4.53
C GLU A 24 10.87 3.25 -4.50
N ALA A 25 11.26 1.99 -4.24
CA ALA A 25 10.32 0.88 -4.08
C ALA A 25 9.39 1.09 -2.87
N GLU A 26 9.93 1.58 -1.74
CA GLU A 26 9.13 1.93 -0.56
C GLU A 26 8.17 3.08 -0.86
N LEU A 27 8.63 4.16 -1.48
CA LEU A 27 7.79 5.31 -1.83
C LEU A 27 6.66 4.90 -2.78
N LEU A 28 6.95 4.06 -3.77
CA LEU A 28 5.94 3.53 -4.69
C LEU A 28 4.91 2.67 -3.96
N PHE A 29 5.36 1.82 -3.02
CA PHE A 29 4.47 1.03 -2.17
C PHE A 29 3.58 1.93 -1.30
N LEU A 30 4.15 2.91 -0.59
CA LEU A 30 3.39 3.84 0.25
C LEU A 30 2.37 4.65 -0.57
N LEU A 31 2.71 5.06 -1.78
CA LEU A 31 1.77 5.71 -2.69
C LEU A 31 0.62 4.77 -3.10
N ALA A 32 0.92 3.50 -3.40
CA ALA A 32 -0.09 2.48 -3.70
C ALA A 32 -1.06 2.29 -2.53
N VAL A 33 -0.52 2.19 -1.30
CA VAL A 33 -1.30 2.08 -0.06
C VAL A 33 -2.22 3.28 0.11
N LYS A 34 -1.69 4.50 -0.01
CA LYS A 34 -2.50 5.72 0.15
C LYS A 34 -3.60 5.82 -0.89
N LEU A 35 -3.32 5.46 -2.14
CA LEU A 35 -4.34 5.44 -3.20
C LEU A 35 -5.41 4.34 -2.97
N PHE A 36 -5.03 3.21 -2.39
CA PHE A 36 -5.98 2.18 -1.96
C PHE A 36 -6.88 2.65 -0.81
N GLU A 37 -6.30 3.23 0.24
CA GLU A 37 -7.04 3.78 1.40
C GLU A 37 -8.03 4.86 0.96
N LEU A 38 -7.65 5.71 0.01
CA LEU A 38 -8.50 6.76 -0.57
C LEU A 38 -9.53 6.21 -1.58
N ARG A 39 -9.65 4.89 -1.73
CA ARG A 39 -10.53 4.20 -2.69
C ARG A 39 -10.31 4.65 -4.15
N ARG A 40 -9.09 5.09 -4.48
CA ARG A 40 -8.68 5.47 -5.85
C ARG A 40 -8.15 4.28 -6.65
N LEU A 41 -7.56 3.31 -5.96
CA LEU A 41 -7.18 2.02 -6.52
C LEU A 41 -7.92 0.90 -5.80
N SER A 42 -8.32 -0.12 -6.56
CA SER A 42 -8.72 -1.39 -5.95
C SER A 42 -7.49 -2.11 -5.41
N LEU A 43 -7.69 -3.08 -4.51
CA LEU A 43 -6.60 -3.91 -3.96
C LEU A 43 -5.69 -4.51 -5.04
N GLY A 44 -6.29 -5.03 -6.12
CA GLY A 44 -5.53 -5.60 -7.25
C GLY A 44 -4.75 -4.54 -8.04
N LYS A 45 -5.35 -3.36 -8.29
CA LYS A 45 -4.67 -2.27 -9.00
C LYS A 45 -3.55 -1.64 -8.17
N ALA A 46 -3.71 -1.56 -6.85
CA ALA A 46 -2.67 -1.09 -5.95
C ALA A 46 -1.47 -2.05 -5.93
N ALA A 47 -1.72 -3.36 -5.88
CA ALA A 47 -0.68 -4.37 -6.00
C ALA A 47 0.09 -4.25 -7.33
N GLU A 48 -0.62 -4.14 -8.46
CA GLU A 48 -0.01 -3.95 -9.77
C GLU A 48 0.81 -2.65 -9.84
N PHE A 49 0.30 -1.55 -9.26
CA PHE A 49 0.95 -0.25 -9.25
C PHE A 49 2.32 -0.28 -8.59
N CYS A 50 2.48 -1.03 -7.49
CA CYS A 50 3.78 -1.23 -6.82
C CYS A 50 4.49 -2.53 -7.24
N ARG A 51 4.12 -3.12 -8.39
CA ARG A 51 4.75 -4.32 -8.98
C ARG A 51 4.77 -5.54 -8.04
N MET A 52 3.73 -5.68 -7.22
CA MET A 52 3.51 -6.82 -6.34
C MET A 52 2.37 -7.69 -6.86
N ASN A 53 2.41 -8.98 -6.54
CA ASN A 53 1.22 -9.80 -6.66
C ASN A 53 0.21 -9.42 -5.54
N LYS A 54 -1.07 -9.74 -5.75
CA LYS A 54 -2.15 -9.36 -4.82
C LYS A 54 -1.92 -9.90 -3.40
N LEU A 55 -1.45 -11.14 -3.25
CA LEU A 55 -1.23 -11.76 -1.94
C LEU A 55 -0.09 -11.09 -1.17
N GLN A 56 1.01 -10.78 -1.85
CA GLN A 56 2.14 -10.06 -1.29
C GLN A 56 1.72 -8.65 -0.84
N PHE A 57 0.95 -7.94 -1.67
CA PHE A 57 0.44 -6.62 -1.30
C PHE A 57 -0.46 -6.68 -0.06
N MET A 58 -1.39 -7.64 0.00
CA MET A 58 -2.23 -7.86 1.19
C MET A 58 -1.41 -8.11 2.45
N TYR A 59 -0.35 -8.92 2.35
CA TYR A 59 0.55 -9.21 3.46
C TYR A 59 1.27 -7.94 3.96
N GLU A 60 1.85 -7.15 3.06
CA GLU A 60 2.59 -5.94 3.43
C GLU A 60 1.70 -4.84 4.02
N ILE A 61 0.50 -4.62 3.47
CA ILE A 61 -0.42 -3.62 4.04
C ILE A 61 -0.97 -4.05 5.39
N GLY A 62 -1.11 -5.37 5.63
CA GLY A 62 -1.43 -5.92 6.93
C GLY A 62 -0.34 -5.63 7.98
N ARG A 63 0.94 -5.68 7.59
CA ARG A 63 2.06 -5.28 8.48
C ARG A 63 2.03 -3.79 8.84
N LEU A 64 1.48 -2.95 7.94
CA LEU A 64 1.24 -1.53 8.20
C LEU A 64 -0.05 -1.25 8.99
N GLN A 65 -0.77 -2.28 9.43
CA GLN A 65 -2.08 -2.17 10.10
C GLN A 65 -3.13 -1.43 9.25
N VAL A 66 -3.00 -1.51 7.92
CA VAL A 66 -4.01 -0.99 7.00
C VAL A 66 -5.05 -2.08 6.77
N PRO A 67 -6.34 -1.84 7.09
CA PRO A 67 -7.39 -2.84 6.90
C PRO A 67 -7.48 -3.26 5.44
N VAL A 68 -7.25 -4.55 5.17
CA VAL A 68 -7.41 -5.16 3.84
C VAL A 68 -8.89 -5.26 3.47
N ILE A 69 -9.73 -5.46 4.50
CA ILE A 69 -11.17 -5.56 4.41
C ILE A 69 -11.73 -4.39 5.21
N ASN A 70 -12.42 -3.50 4.52
CA ASN A 70 -13.19 -2.43 5.16
C ASN A 70 -14.63 -2.97 5.22
N LEU A 71 -14.85 -3.97 6.07
CA LEU A 71 -16.22 -4.36 6.43
C LEU A 71 -16.83 -3.12 7.07
N ASP A 72 -18.00 -2.70 6.61
CA ASP A 72 -18.76 -1.72 7.38
C ASP A 72 -19.19 -2.35 8.71
N ASP A 73 -19.55 -1.50 9.68
CA ASP A 73 -19.92 -1.95 11.03
C ASP A 73 -21.04 -3.01 10.99
N ASP A 74 -21.90 -2.95 9.97
CA ASP A 74 -22.99 -3.90 9.72
C ASP A 74 -22.45 -5.29 9.30
N GLN A 75 -21.48 -5.35 8.38
CA GLN A 75 -20.84 -6.61 7.98
C GLN A 75 -20.00 -7.24 9.10
N ILE A 76 -19.36 -6.42 9.96
CA ILE A 76 -18.65 -6.92 11.15
C ILE A 76 -19.64 -7.53 12.15
N ALA A 77 -20.79 -6.88 12.35
CA ALA A 77 -21.82 -7.37 13.27
C ALA A 77 -22.45 -8.69 12.79
N ASP A 78 -22.57 -8.90 11.49
CA ASP A 78 -23.06 -10.15 10.93
C ASP A 78 -22.03 -11.30 11.07
N GLU A 79 -20.74 -11.06 10.84
CA GLU A 79 -19.70 -12.09 11.06
C GLU A 79 -19.56 -12.51 12.54
N LEU A 80 -19.73 -11.57 13.49
CA LEU A 80 -19.66 -11.86 14.94
C LEU A 80 -20.90 -12.57 15.50
N ARG A 81 -22.00 -12.66 14.75
CA ARG A 81 -23.22 -13.37 15.16
C ARG A 81 -23.23 -14.85 14.76
N ASP A 82 -22.34 -15.25 13.86
CA ASP A 82 -22.28 -16.63 13.33
C ASP A 82 -21.28 -17.54 14.10
N ASP A 83 -20.85 -17.15 15.31
CA ASP A 83 -20.12 -17.98 16.29
C ASP A 83 -21.00 -18.47 17.45
#